data_AF-A0A3D2SB67-F1
#
_entry.id   AF-A0A3D2SB67-F1
#
_cell.length_a   1.000
_cell.length_b   1.000
_cell.length_c   1.000
_cell.angle_alpha   90.00
_cell.angle_beta   90.00
_cell.angle_gamma   90.00
#
_symmetry.space_group_name_H-M   'P 1'
#
loop_
_entity.id
_entity.type
_entity.pdbx_description
1 polymer ?
#
loop_
_entity_poly.entity_id
_entity_poly.type
_entity_poly.pdbx_seq_one_letter_code
_entity_poly.pdbx_strand_id
1 'polypeptide(L)' 'MNIATLLSGGVDSSVVVHLLCEQGYKPTLFYIKIGMDGAEYMDCSAEEDIELATATAR' A
#
# COMPACT_ATOMS: atom_id res chain seq x y z
N MET A 1 11.05 11.93 12.52
CA MET A 1 9.58 11.90 12.69
C MET A 1 9.10 10.48 12.42
N ASN A 2 8.16 9.95 13.22
CA ASN A 2 7.59 8.63 12.98
C ASN A 2 6.33 8.80 12.14
N ILE A 3 6.32 8.24 10.93
CA ILE A 3 5.22 8.38 9.97
C ILE A 3 4.75 6.97 9.60
N ALA A 4 3.46 6.72 9.70
CA ALA A 4 2.82 5.51 9.23
C ALA A 4 2.03 5.84 7.96
N THR A 5 2.26 5.09 6.89
CA THR A 5 1.54 5.27 5.62
C THR A 5 0.77 4.01 5.28
N LEU A 6 -0.50 4.18 4.91
CA LEU A 6 -1.34 3.11 4.39
C LEU A 6 -1.10 2.99 2.89
N LEU A 7 -0.55 1.86 2.46
CA LEU A 7 -0.44 1.47 1.06
C LEU A 7 -1.64 0.60 0.68
N SER A 8 -2.26 0.91 -0.45
CA SER A 8 -3.38 0.13 -0.98
C SER A 8 -3.03 -0.65 -2.24
N GLY A 9 -1.83 -0.49 -2.79
CA GLY A 9 -1.48 -0.95 -4.15
C GLY A 9 -1.83 0.08 -5.24
N GLY A 10 -2.60 1.13 -4.90
CA GLY A 10 -2.98 2.20 -5.82
C GLY A 10 -1.94 3.33 -5.92
N VAL A 11 -1.95 4.01 -7.07
CA VAL A 11 -0.98 5.07 -7.42
C VAL A 11 -0.90 6.21 -6.40
N ASP A 12 -2.03 6.66 -5.87
CA ASP A 12 -2.08 7.78 -4.93
C ASP A 12 -1.27 7.47 -3.66
N SER A 13 -1.46 6.26 -3.11
CA SER A 13 -0.73 5.80 -1.94
C SER A 13 0.76 5.64 -2.21
N SER A 14 1.14 5.20 -3.41
CA SER A 14 2.55 5.09 -3.83
C SER A 14 3.21 6.45 -4.01
N VAL A 15 2.51 7.44 -4.58
CA VAL A 15 3.02 8.81 -4.75
C VAL A 15 3.22 9.48 -3.38
N VAL A 16 2.32 9.27 -2.41
CA VAL A 16 2.52 9.76 -1.05
C VAL A 16 3.82 9.22 -0.44
N VAL A 17 4.10 7.91 -0.58
CA VAL A 17 5.36 7.32 -0.11
C VAL A 17 6.56 7.95 -0.81
N HIS A 18 6.50 8.09 -2.13
CA HIS A 18 7.56 8.72 -2.92
C HIS A 18 7.88 10.14 -2.44
N LEU A 19 6.88 10.99 -2.29
CA LEU A 19 7.05 12.38 -1.85
C LEU A 19 7.58 12.48 -0.41
N LEU A 20 7.15 11.58 0.49
CA LEU A 20 7.70 11.50 1.85
C LEU A 20 9.19 11.14 1.83
N CYS A 21 9.58 10.18 0.97
CA CYS A 21 10.98 9.81 0.79
C CYS A 21 11.82 10.95 0.20
N GLU A 22 11.31 11.69 -0.80
CA GLU A 22 12.00 12.87 -1.36
C GLU A 22 12.24 13.97 -0.32
N GLN A 23 11.33 14.11 0.65
CA GLN A 23 11.50 15.03 1.77
C GLN A 23 12.46 14.53 2.86
N GLY A 24 13.08 13.35 2.67
CA GLY A 24 14.03 12.73 3.60
C GLY A 24 13.39 11.95 4.74
N TYR A 25 12.08 11.67 4.68
CA TYR A 25 11.42 10.81 5.66
C TYR A 25 11.53 9.33 5.30
N LYS A 26 11.45 8.47 6.32
CA LYS A 26 11.39 7.02 6.18
C LYS A 26 10.11 6.49 6.83
N PRO A 27 8.96 6.50 6.11
CA PRO A 27 7.70 6.04 6.69
C PRO A 27 7.70 4.52 6.92
N THR A 28 6.95 4.08 7.92
CA THR A 28 6.58 2.67 8.10
C THR A 28 5.32 2.40 7.31
N LEU A 29 5.36 1.36 6.49
CA LEU A 29 4.31 1.04 5.52
C LEU A 29 3.39 -0.04 6.07
N PHE A 30 2.08 0.16 5.93
CA PHE A 30 1.05 -0.80 6.32
C PHE A 30 0.10 -1.04 5.16
N TYR A 31 -0.29 -2.28 4.95
CA TYR A 31 -1.38 -2.67 4.05
C TYR A 31 -2.54 -3.20 4.90
N ILE A 32 -3.76 -2.78 4.61
CA ILE A 32 -4.96 -3.29 5.30
C ILE A 32 -5.72 -4.17 4.30
N LYS A 33 -5.74 -5.49 4.57
CA LYS A 33 -6.59 -6.42 3.84
C LYS A 33 -8.04 -6.21 4.30
N ILE A 34 -8.89 -5.69 3.42
CA ILE A 34 -10.32 -5.48 3.67
C ILE A 34 -11.12 -6.41 2.76
N GLY A 35 -11.93 -7.28 3.34
CA GLY A 35 -12.76 -8.23 2.60
C GLY A 35 -13.12 -9.45 3.44
N MET A 36 -14.21 -10.12 3.10
CA MET A 36 -14.60 -11.40 3.71
C MET A 36 -13.90 -12.52 2.94
N ASP A 37 -13.08 -13.33 3.62
CA ASP A 37 -12.43 -14.48 2.99
C ASP A 37 -13.50 -15.42 2.40
N GLY A 38 -13.36 -15.78 1.11
CA GLY A 38 -14.26 -16.72 0.43
C GLY A 38 -15.48 -16.10 -0.28
N ALA A 39 -15.62 -14.77 -0.33
CA ALA A 39 -16.59 -14.14 -1.21
C ALA A 39 -16.04 -14.09 -2.65
N GLU A 40 -16.52 -14.98 -3.52
CA GLU A 40 -16.20 -15.07 -4.97
C GLU A 40 -16.53 -13.80 -5.80
N TYR A 41 -16.97 -12.72 -5.15
CA TYR A 41 -17.52 -11.50 -5.77
C TYR A 41 -16.57 -10.29 -5.78
N MET A 42 -15.29 -10.47 -5.47
CA MET A 42 -14.32 -9.38 -5.52
C MET A 42 -13.31 -9.64 -6.63
N ASP A 43 -13.59 -9.11 -7.83
CA ASP A 43 -12.64 -8.99 -8.96
C ASP A 43 -11.42 -8.10 -8.62
N CYS A 44 -11.33 -7.56 -7.39
CA CYS A 44 -10.17 -6.86 -6.87
C CYS A 44 -9.34 -7.88 -6.08
N SER A 45 -8.31 -8.43 -6.72
CA SER A 45 -7.44 -9.39 -6.05
C SER A 45 -6.54 -8.65 -5.07
N ALA A 46 -6.77 -8.86 -3.77
CA ALA A 46 -5.86 -8.33 -2.75
C ALA A 46 -4.41 -8.81 -2.95
N GLU A 47 -4.22 -9.90 -3.70
CA GLU A 47 -2.90 -10.41 -4.10
C GLU A 47 -2.15 -9.43 -5.02
N GLU A 48 -2.80 -8.91 -6.06
CA GLU A 48 -2.20 -7.89 -6.95
C GLU A 48 -1.90 -6.59 -6.20
N ASP A 49 -2.81 -6.16 -5.32
CA ASP A 49 -2.61 -4.97 -4.50
C ASP A 49 -1.39 -5.12 -3.56
N ILE A 50 -1.23 -6.30 -2.94
CA ILE A 50 -0.08 -6.62 -2.10
C ILE A 50 1.21 -6.66 -2.93
N GLU A 51 1.17 -7.21 -4.14
CA GLU A 51 2.33 -7.22 -5.05
C GLU A 51 2.77 -5.78 -5.38
N LEU A 52 1.83 -4.91 -5.75
CA LEU A 52 2.10 -3.49 -6.06
C LEU A 52 2.59 -2.72 -4.83
N ALA A 53 2.00 -2.96 -3.66
CA ALA A 53 2.45 -2.36 -2.40
C ALA A 53 3.88 -2.81 -2.05
N THR A 54 4.19 -4.09 -2.26
CA THR A 54 5.53 -4.66 -2.05
C THR A 54 6.55 -4.08 -3.03
N ALA A 55 6.17 -3.90 -4.29
CA ALA A 55 7.02 -3.26 -5.30
C ALA A 55 7.31 -1.79 -4.95
N THR A 56 6.31 -1.05 -4.45
CA THR A 56 6.46 0.33 -3.99
C THR A 56 7.41 0.45 -2.78
N ALA A 57 7.48 -0.60 -1.95
CA ALA A 57 8.29 -0.61 -0.74
C ALA A 57 9.78 -0.96 -0.97
N ARG A 58 10.19 -1.29 -2.19
CA ARG A 58 11.58 -1.62 -2.57
C ARG A 58 12.39 -0.36 -2.90
#